data_AF-K1XF10-F1
#
_entry.id   AF-K1XF10-F1
#
_cell.length_a   1.000
_cell.length_b   1.000
_cell.length_c   1.000
_cell.angle_alpha   90.00
_cell.angle_beta   90.00
_cell.angle_gamma   90.00
#
_symmetry.space_group_name_H-M   'P 1'
#
loop_
_entity.id
_entity.type
_entity.pdbx_description
1 polymer ?
#
loop_
_entity_poly.entity_id
_entity_poly.type
_entity_poly.pdbx_seq_one_letter_code
_entity_poly.pdbx_strand_id
1 'polypeptide(L)'
;MEPVNALLDAFLEEIVLHVWENNKASKGSIAIYGAGTHTQIILAIVRKLGFDLPGVIFDMKPEEALISDVKVECINNLSNYKLKKLLISNDRKHYEIYSDLLNNKSLKDIEIIDPYLYLPHAPFRK
;
A
#
# COMPACT_ATOMS: atom_id res chain seq x y z
N MET A 1 11.54 -19.11 11.35
CA MET A 1 10.50 -18.45 10.54
C MET A 1 9.74 -19.54 9.81
N GLU A 2 8.41 -19.56 9.90
CA GLU A 2 7.59 -20.50 9.13
C GLU A 2 7.70 -20.16 7.63
N PRO A 3 7.80 -21.16 6.74
CA PRO A 3 8.07 -20.97 5.31
C PRO A 3 7.01 -20.14 4.57
N VAL A 4 5.79 -20.04 5.11
CA VAL A 4 4.68 -19.24 4.56
C VAL A 4 4.99 -17.74 4.59
N ASN A 5 5.67 -17.25 5.64
CA ASN A 5 6.00 -15.83 5.76
C ASN A 5 7.08 -15.41 4.76
N ALA A 6 8.05 -16.30 4.48
CA ALA A 6 9.12 -16.00 3.53
C ALA A 6 8.61 -15.83 2.09
N LEU A 7 7.58 -16.58 1.70
CA LEU A 7 6.97 -16.46 0.37
C LEU A 7 6.20 -15.14 0.23
N LEU A 8 5.42 -14.76 1.25
CA LEU A 8 4.68 -13.51 1.27
C LEU A 8 5.63 -12.30 1.29
N ASP A 9 6.69 -12.36 2.09
CA ASP A 9 7.69 -11.29 2.16
C ASP A 9 8.39 -11.10 0.80
N ALA A 10 8.80 -12.18 0.14
CA ALA A 10 9.41 -12.12 -1.20
C ALA A 10 8.44 -11.55 -2.25
N PHE A 11 7.17 -11.96 -2.18
CA PHE A 11 6.15 -11.45 -3.08
C PHE A 11 5.87 -9.95 -2.87
N LEU A 12 5.77 -9.50 -1.62
CA LEU A 12 5.63 -8.07 -1.31
C LEU A 12 6.88 -7.28 -1.73
N GLU A 13 8.08 -7.87 -1.61
CA GLU A 13 9.34 -7.26 -2.06
C GLU A 13 9.33 -7.00 -3.56
N GLU A 14 8.94 -8.00 -4.37
CA GLU A 14 8.79 -7.85 -5.83
C GLU A 14 7.78 -6.76 -6.21
N ILE A 15 6.65 -6.68 -5.50
CA ILE A 15 5.65 -5.65 -5.76
C ILE A 15 6.18 -4.27 -5.40
N VAL A 16 6.80 -4.11 -4.23
CA VAL A 16 7.41 -2.84 -3.83
C VAL A 16 8.43 -2.41 -4.89
N LEU A 17 9.28 -3.33 -5.34
CA LEU A 17 10.26 -3.07 -6.40
C LEU A 17 9.56 -2.59 -7.68
N HIS A 18 8.58 -3.34 -8.20
CA HIS A 18 7.85 -2.96 -9.40
C HIS A 18 7.16 -1.59 -9.26
N VAL A 19 6.49 -1.35 -8.14
CA VAL A 19 5.77 -0.10 -7.89
C VAL A 19 6.75 1.07 -7.79
N TRP A 20 7.83 0.96 -7.02
CA TRP A 20 8.74 2.09 -6.82
C TRP A 20 9.67 2.34 -8.00
N GLU A 21 10.17 1.30 -8.67
CA GLU A 21 11.06 1.49 -9.82
C GLU A 21 10.39 2.25 -10.96
N ASN A 22 9.11 1.96 -11.20
CA ASN A 22 8.28 2.67 -12.17
C ASN A 22 7.85 4.08 -11.72
N ASN A 23 8.30 4.56 -10.55
CA ASN A 23 8.02 5.91 -10.02
C ASN A 23 9.25 6.64 -9.47
N LYS A 24 10.48 6.20 -9.77
CA LYS A 24 11.73 6.79 -9.27
C LYS A 24 11.84 8.32 -9.43
N ALA A 25 11.11 8.93 -10.37
CA ALA A 25 11.13 10.37 -10.64
C ALA A 25 10.10 11.20 -9.84
N SER A 26 9.35 10.64 -8.89
CA SER A 26 8.23 11.34 -8.24
C SER A 26 8.13 11.03 -6.75
N LYS A 27 8.99 11.63 -5.94
CA LYS A 27 8.92 11.53 -4.48
C LYS A 27 7.52 11.91 -3.98
N GLY A 28 6.95 11.07 -3.12
CA GLY A 28 5.63 11.28 -2.54
C GLY A 28 4.44 11.06 -3.49
N SER A 29 4.64 10.57 -4.72
CA SER A 29 3.51 10.27 -5.63
C SER A 29 2.83 8.94 -5.36
N ILE A 30 3.41 8.11 -4.50
CA ILE A 30 2.82 6.85 -4.04
C ILE A 30 2.25 7.08 -2.66
N ALA A 31 0.99 6.68 -2.47
CA ALA A 31 0.37 6.53 -1.16
C ALA A 31 0.06 5.06 -0.89
N ILE A 32 -0.12 4.73 0.39
CA ILE A 32 -0.60 3.41 0.83
C ILE A 32 -2.01 3.55 1.38
N TYR A 33 -2.90 2.61 1.09
CA TYR A 33 -4.23 2.50 1.70
C TYR A 33 -4.25 1.36 2.73
N GLY A 34 -4.61 1.68 3.97
CA GLY A 34 -4.55 0.82 5.15
C GLY A 34 -3.38 1.18 6.06
N ALA A 35 -3.65 1.37 7.34
CA ALA A 35 -2.66 1.66 8.38
C ALA A 35 -2.42 0.45 9.31
N GLY A 36 -2.33 -0.76 8.75
CA GLY A 36 -2.20 -2.01 9.50
C GLY A 36 -0.79 -2.60 9.53
N THR A 37 -0.69 -3.86 9.97
CA THR A 37 0.58 -4.60 10.04
C THR A 37 1.30 -4.70 8.69
N HIS A 38 0.58 -4.93 7.59
CA HIS A 38 1.19 -5.05 6.26
C HIS A 38 1.81 -3.75 5.78
N THR A 39 1.26 -2.60 6.18
CA THR A 39 1.88 -1.29 5.93
C THR A 39 3.26 -1.20 6.55
N GLN A 40 3.44 -1.68 7.78
CA GLN A 40 4.74 -1.70 8.44
C GLN A 40 5.75 -2.58 7.70
N ILE A 41 5.31 -3.74 7.21
CA ILE A 41 6.14 -4.65 6.39
C ILE A 41 6.55 -3.96 5.09
N ILE A 42 5.60 -3.37 4.36
CA ILE A 42 5.87 -2.63 3.11
C ILE A 42 6.88 -1.52 3.35
N LEU A 43 6.72 -0.71 4.41
CA LEU A 43 7.64 0.38 4.73
C LEU A 43 9.05 -0.12 5.09
N ALA A 44 9.14 -1.25 5.79
CA ALA A 44 10.43 -1.89 6.08
C ALA A 44 11.13 -2.35 4.79
N ILE A 45 10.39 -2.93 3.85
CA ILE A 45 10.91 -3.32 2.52
C ILE A 45 11.35 -2.10 1.72
N VAL A 46 10.52 -1.05 1.62
CA VAL A 46 10.86 0.22 0.93
C VAL A 46 12.19 0.78 1.45
N ARG A 47 12.38 0.80 2.78
CA ARG A 47 13.63 1.24 3.41
C ARG A 47 14.80 0.32 3.12
N LYS A 48 14.60 -1.00 3.24
CA LYS A 48 15.61 -2.01 2.94
C LYS A 48 16.14 -1.89 1.51
N LEU A 49 15.25 -1.60 0.55
CA LEU A 49 15.58 -1.41 -0.86
C LEU A 49 16.12 -0.01 -1.20
N GLY A 50 16.20 0.90 -0.22
CA GLY A 50 16.75 2.25 -0.41
C GLY A 50 15.83 3.19 -1.20
N PHE A 51 14.54 2.91 -1.24
CA PHE A 51 13.56 3.76 -1.90
C PHE A 51 13.05 4.88 -0.99
N ASP A 52 12.56 5.97 -1.61
CA ASP A 52 11.85 7.03 -0.89
C ASP A 52 10.56 6.48 -0.26
N LEU A 53 10.26 6.90 0.97
CA LEU A 53 9.00 6.56 1.63
C LEU A 53 7.78 7.09 0.83
N PRO A 54 6.61 6.41 0.94
CA PRO A 54 5.37 6.94 0.37
C PRO A 54 5.05 8.31 0.96
N GLY A 55 4.31 9.12 0.19
CA GLY A 55 3.97 10.49 0.60
C GLY A 55 3.03 10.53 1.81
N VAL A 56 2.13 9.55 1.91
CA VAL A 56 1.11 9.46 2.95
C VAL A 56 0.54 8.03 3.00
N ILE A 57 0.05 7.63 4.17
CA ILE A 57 -0.77 6.45 4.40
C ILE A 57 -2.20 6.93 4.65
N PHE A 58 -3.17 6.39 3.92
CA PHE A 58 -4.57 6.65 4.18
C PHE A 58 -5.21 5.49 4.93
N ASP A 59 -6.08 5.81 5.87
CA ASP A 59 -6.96 4.86 6.53
C ASP A 59 -8.38 5.43 6.60
N MET A 60 -9.38 4.57 6.79
CA MET A 60 -10.75 5.02 7.05
C MET A 60 -10.86 5.65 8.44
N LYS A 61 -10.14 5.09 9.41
CA LYS A 61 -10.14 5.50 10.82
C LYS A 61 -8.70 5.49 11.33
N PRO A 62 -7.90 6.51 11.02
CA PRO A 62 -6.51 6.57 11.47
C PRO A 62 -6.45 6.60 13.01
N GLU A 63 -5.84 5.58 13.61
CA GLU A 63 -5.61 5.49 15.06
C GLU A 63 -4.29 6.15 15.47
N GLU A 64 -3.31 6.13 14.57
CA GLU A 64 -1.98 6.71 14.74
C GLU A 64 -1.80 7.89 13.78
N ALA A 65 -1.04 8.91 14.17
CA ALA A 65 -0.74 10.05 13.30
C ALA A 65 0.44 9.77 12.34
N LEU A 66 1.34 8.85 12.72
CA LEU A 66 2.53 8.48 11.99
C LEU A 66 2.74 6.97 12.08
N ILE A 67 3.15 6.33 10.98
CA ILE A 67 3.69 4.97 10.99
C ILE A 67 5.04 5.03 10.28
N SER A 68 6.11 4.68 11.01
CA SER A 68 7.48 4.69 10.46
C SER A 68 7.80 6.00 9.72
N ASP A 69 7.60 7.13 10.40
CA ASP A 69 7.86 8.49 9.90
C ASP A 69 7.00 8.93 8.70
N VAL A 70 6.02 8.12 8.29
CA VAL A 70 5.05 8.47 7.24
C VAL A 70 3.74 8.92 7.90
N LYS A 71 3.21 10.05 7.43
CA LYS A 71 1.94 10.58 7.90
C LYS A 71 0.78 9.64 7.60
N VAL A 72 -0.07 9.40 8.58
CA VAL A 72 -1.33 8.70 8.41
C VAL A 72 -2.48 9.71 8.40
N GLU A 73 -3.37 9.61 7.43
CA GLU A 73 -4.52 10.48 7.28
C GLU A 73 -5.81 9.72 6.99
N CYS A 74 -6.95 10.37 7.22
CA CYS A 74 -8.22 9.86 6.76
C CYS A 74 -8.27 9.91 5.22
N ILE A 75 -8.78 8.87 4.57
CA ILE A 75 -8.94 8.84 3.10
C ILE A 75 -9.73 10.03 2.54
N ASN A 76 -10.60 10.64 3.35
CA ASN A 76 -11.36 11.83 2.98
C ASN A 76 -10.46 13.04 2.65
N ASN A 77 -9.21 13.04 3.11
CA ASN A 77 -8.23 14.09 2.85
C ASN A 77 -7.40 13.85 1.59
N LEU A 78 -7.70 12.80 0.82
CA LEU A 78 -6.90 12.42 -0.35
C LEU A 78 -6.75 13.54 -1.38
N SER A 79 -7.77 14.39 -1.55
CA SER A 79 -7.74 15.53 -2.48
C SER A 79 -6.65 16.56 -2.16
N ASN A 80 -6.07 16.55 -0.96
CA ASN A 80 -4.95 17.42 -0.58
C ASN A 80 -3.60 16.96 -1.17
N TYR A 81 -3.56 15.79 -1.80
CA TYR A 81 -2.34 15.15 -2.27
C TYR A 81 -2.34 14.99 -3.79
N LYS A 82 -1.18 15.23 -4.42
CA LYS A 82 -0.96 14.97 -5.85
C LYS A 82 -0.36 13.58 -6.02
N LEU A 83 -1.21 12.57 -5.95
CA LEU A 83 -0.82 11.17 -6.05
C LEU A 83 -0.93 10.67 -7.48
N LYS A 84 -0.06 9.72 -7.83
CA LYS A 84 -0.15 8.94 -9.06
C LYS A 84 -0.62 7.52 -8.79
N LYS A 85 -0.26 6.97 -7.63
CA LYS A 85 -0.52 5.58 -7.25
C LYS A 85 -1.02 5.45 -5.83
N LEU A 86 -1.93 4.51 -5.63
CA LEU A 86 -2.42 4.11 -4.32
C LEU A 86 -2.28 2.58 -4.17
N LEU A 87 -1.36 2.15 -3.30
CA LEU A 87 -1.10 0.74 -3.02
C LEU A 87 -1.98 0.26 -1.86
N ILE A 88 -2.79 -0.78 -2.08
CA ILE A 88 -3.61 -1.38 -1.03
C ILE A 88 -2.74 -2.27 -0.14
N SER A 89 -2.83 -2.06 1.17
CA SER A 89 -2.08 -2.81 2.19
C SER A 89 -3.00 -3.58 3.15
N ASN A 90 -4.15 -4.02 2.67
CA ASN A 90 -5.11 -4.82 3.42
C ASN A 90 -5.31 -6.14 2.69
N ASP A 91 -5.09 -7.28 3.33
CA ASP A 91 -5.20 -8.62 2.75
C ASP A 91 -6.59 -9.28 2.94
N ARG A 92 -7.37 -8.81 3.93
CA ARG A 92 -8.64 -9.46 4.32
C ARG A 92 -9.84 -8.97 3.50
N LYS A 93 -9.85 -7.70 3.11
CA LYS A 93 -10.96 -7.05 2.39
C LYS A 93 -10.51 -6.38 1.10
N HIS A 94 -9.40 -6.83 0.54
CA HIS A 94 -8.74 -6.17 -0.58
C HIS A 94 -9.66 -6.03 -1.80
N TYR A 95 -10.44 -7.07 -2.17
CA TYR A 95 -11.40 -6.99 -3.27
C TYR A 95 -12.49 -5.92 -3.06
N GLU A 96 -13.07 -5.84 -1.86
CA GLU A 96 -14.08 -4.83 -1.52
C GLU A 96 -13.47 -3.43 -1.61
N ILE A 97 -12.29 -3.24 -0.98
CA ILE A 97 -11.56 -1.97 -0.99
C ILE A 97 -11.18 -1.57 -2.42
N TYR A 98 -10.65 -2.50 -3.20
CA TYR A 98 -10.25 -2.26 -4.58
C TYR A 98 -11.42 -1.81 -5.44
N SER A 99 -12.57 -2.50 -5.33
CA SER A 99 -13.81 -2.11 -6.00
C SER A 99 -14.28 -0.72 -5.56
N ASP A 100 -14.29 -0.43 -4.26
CA ASP A 100 -14.73 0.86 -3.72
C ASP A 100 -13.83 2.01 -4.20
N LEU A 101 -12.51 1.79 -4.22
CA LEU A 101 -11.55 2.78 -4.71
C LEU A 101 -11.70 3.02 -6.22
N LEU A 102 -11.89 1.99 -7.04
CA LEU A 102 -12.12 2.13 -8.48
C LEU A 102 -13.41 2.90 -8.80
N ASN A 103 -14.46 2.72 -7.98
CA ASN A 103 -15.74 3.42 -8.15
C ASN A 103 -15.69 4.87 -7.62
N ASN A 104 -14.64 5.27 -6.91
CA ASN A 104 -14.49 6.61 -6.40
C ASN A 104 -13.98 7.57 -7.49
N LYS A 105 -14.88 8.43 -7.99
CA LYS A 105 -14.58 9.42 -9.05
C LYS A 105 -13.41 10.37 -8.72
N SER A 106 -13.10 10.59 -7.44
CA SER A 106 -11.96 11.41 -7.03
C SER A 106 -10.60 10.73 -7.28
N LEU A 107 -10.60 9.42 -7.55
CA LEU A 107 -9.40 8.61 -7.79
C LEU A 107 -9.20 8.24 -9.26
N LYS A 108 -10.00 8.79 -10.19
CA LYS A 108 -9.98 8.38 -11.61
C LYS A 108 -8.61 8.52 -12.29
N ASP A 109 -7.75 9.41 -11.80
CA ASP A 109 -6.42 9.70 -12.36
C ASP A 109 -5.29 9.05 -11.52
N ILE A 110 -5.67 8.23 -10.53
CA ILE A 110 -4.76 7.51 -9.65
C ILE A 110 -4.81 6.03 -10.01
N GLU A 111 -3.64 5.45 -10.27
CA GLU A 111 -3.51 4.01 -10.48
C GLU A 111 -3.64 3.29 -9.14
N ILE A 112 -4.69 2.47 -9.00
CA ILE A 112 -4.92 1.65 -7.81
C ILE A 112 -4.18 0.32 -7.99
N ILE A 113 -3.33 -0.02 -7.03
CA ILE A 113 -2.52 -1.24 -7.05
C ILE A 113 -2.95 -2.10 -5.88
N ASP A 114 -3.51 -3.27 -6.16
CA ASP A 114 -3.82 -4.27 -5.16
C ASP A 114 -2.81 -5.43 -5.30
N PRO A 115 -1.86 -5.57 -4.35
CA PRO A 115 -0.86 -6.61 -4.43
C PRO A 115 -1.46 -8.01 -4.28
N TYR A 116 -2.64 -8.13 -3.66
CA TYR A 116 -3.22 -9.41 -3.30
C TYR A 116 -4.12 -9.99 -4.42
N LEU A 117 -4.40 -9.25 -5.50
CA LEU A 117 -5.26 -9.72 -6.61
C LEU A 117 -4.75 -11.00 -7.29
N TYR A 118 -3.43 -11.16 -7.37
CA TYR A 118 -2.76 -12.26 -8.07
C TYR A 118 -2.25 -13.34 -7.13
N LEU A 119 -2.45 -13.18 -5.82
CA LEU A 119 -2.16 -14.25 -4.90
C LEU A 119 -3.17 -15.38 -5.14
N PRO A 120 -2.72 -16.63 -5.27
CA PRO A 120 -3.64 -17.75 -5.42
C PRO A 120 -4.63 -17.75 -4.24
N HIS A 121 -5.92 -17.91 -4.53
CA HIS A 121 -6.97 -18.09 -3.54
C HIS A 121 -6.75 -19.40 -2.77
N ALA A 122 -5.80 -19.44 -1.86
CA ALA A 122 -5.51 -20.54 -0.95
C ALA A 122 -4.98 -19.94 0.37
N PRO A 123 -5.25 -20.57 1.53
CA PRO A 123 -5.36 -19.84 2.78
C PRO A 123 -3.99 -19.35 3.26
N PHE A 124 -3.83 -18.03 3.38
CA PHE A 124 -2.83 -17.43 4.30
C PHE A 124 -3.32 -17.43 5.76
N ARG A 125 -4.36 -18.23 6.06
CA ARG A 125 -4.83 -18.45 7.43
C ARG A 125 -4.20 -19.73 7.96
N LYS A 126 -3.53 -19.58 9.10
CA LYS A 126 -3.12 -20.67 10.00
C LYS A 126 -4.26 -21.64 10.27
#